data_AF-A0A261U8E2-F1
#
_entry.id   AF-A0A261U8E2-F1
#
_cell.length_a   1.000
_cell.length_b   1.000
_cell.length_c   1.000
_cell.angle_alpha   90.00
_cell.angle_beta   90.00
_cell.angle_gamma   90.00
#
_symmetry.space_group_name_H-M   'P 1'
#
loop_
_entity.id
_entity.type
_entity.pdbx_description
1 polymer ?
#
loop_
_entity_poly.entity_id
_entity_poly.type
_entity_poly.pdbx_seq_one_letter_code
_entity_poly.pdbx_strand_id
1 'polypeptide(L)' 'MLLIACAATGDVTERAEFVTVDTSCTWARPIYISSLDVLTDTTAKAILAHNETGAKRCGWRRTGKK' A
#
# COMPACT_ATOMS: atom_id res chain seq x y z
N MET A 1 -51.76 28.80 -17.73
CA MET A 1 -51.31 27.66 -16.90
C MET A 1 -49.79 27.62 -16.94
N LEU A 2 -49.12 27.85 -15.82
CA LEU A 2 -47.66 27.80 -15.73
C LEU A 2 -47.30 26.50 -14.98
N LEU A 3 -46.65 25.56 -15.68
CA LEU A 3 -46.09 24.36 -15.06
C LEU A 3 -44.78 24.75 -14.37
N ILE A 4 -44.79 24.82 -13.05
CA ILE A 4 -43.58 25.04 -12.26
C ILE A 4 -42.93 23.68 -12.05
N ALA A 5 -41.82 23.42 -12.75
CA ALA A 5 -40.96 22.28 -12.45
C ALA A 5 -40.10 22.63 -11.22
N CYS A 6 -40.19 21.83 -10.17
CA CYS A 6 -39.34 21.96 -8.99
C CYS A 6 -37.97 21.34 -9.30
N ALA A 7 -37.01 22.17 -9.74
CA ALA A 7 -35.62 21.76 -9.82
C ALA A 7 -34.98 21.96 -8.44
N ALA A 8 -34.83 20.87 -7.68
CA ALA A 8 -33.99 20.87 -6.50
C ALA A 8 -32.52 20.93 -6.94
N THR A 9 -31.96 22.12 -7.02
CA THR A 9 -30.51 22.30 -7.08
C THR A 9 -29.96 22.05 -5.69
N GLY A 10 -29.67 20.79 -5.38
CA GLY A 10 -28.85 20.48 -4.21
C GLY A 10 -27.49 21.11 -4.40
N ASP A 11 -27.10 22.00 -3.49
CA ASP A 11 -25.73 22.48 -3.41
C ASP A 11 -24.82 21.29 -3.08
N VAL A 12 -24.10 20.78 -4.09
CA VAL A 12 -22.92 19.93 -3.87
C VAL A 12 -21.78 20.85 -3.41
N THR A 13 -21.91 21.42 -2.22
CA THR A 13 -20.90 22.30 -1.61
C THR A 13 -19.67 21.53 -1.13
N GLU A 14 -19.69 20.20 -1.12
CA GLU A 14 -18.56 19.39 -0.69
C GLU A 14 -17.85 18.84 -1.94
N ARG A 15 -16.82 19.56 -2.40
CA ARG A 15 -15.88 19.03 -3.39
C ARG A 15 -15.30 17.75 -2.76
N ALA A 16 -15.67 16.59 -3.29
CA ALA A 16 -15.23 15.30 -2.76
C ALA A 16 -13.70 15.32 -2.54
N GLU A 17 -13.30 15.29 -1.27
CA GLU A 17 -11.89 15.26 -0.91
C GLU A 17 -11.36 13.85 -1.20
N PHE A 18 -10.47 13.76 -2.17
CA PHE A 18 -9.80 12.50 -2.49
C PHE A 18 -8.74 12.22 -1.42
N VAL A 19 -9.07 11.36 -0.47
CA VAL A 19 -8.10 10.84 0.48
C VAL A 19 -7.32 9.70 -0.17
N THR A 20 -6.00 9.87 -0.30
CA THR A 20 -5.12 8.76 -0.68
C THR A 20 -4.76 7.97 0.57
N VAL A 21 -5.19 6.71 0.62
CA VAL A 21 -4.81 5.79 1.70
C VAL A 21 -3.64 4.94 1.21
N ASP A 22 -2.43 5.26 1.67
CA ASP A 22 -1.27 4.39 1.45
C ASP A 22 -1.35 3.17 2.36
N THR A 23 -1.71 2.03 1.78
CA THR A 23 -1.79 0.73 2.47
C THR A 23 -0.55 -0.13 2.25
N SER A 24 0.52 0.39 1.64
CA SER A 24 1.69 -0.40 1.23
C SER A 24 2.30 -1.21 2.37
N CYS A 25 2.41 -0.64 3.57
CA CYS A 25 2.95 -1.35 4.72
C CYS A 25 1.98 -2.34 5.38
N THR A 26 0.67 -2.26 5.08
CA THR A 26 -0.35 -3.15 5.67
C THR A 26 -0.61 -4.38 4.81
N TRP A 27 -0.47 -4.28 3.49
CA TRP A 27 -0.68 -5.44 2.60
C TRP A 27 0.61 -6.21 2.28
N ALA A 28 1.79 -5.62 2.50
CA ALA A 28 3.07 -6.29 2.36
C ALA A 28 3.70 -6.64 3.72
N ARG A 29 4.54 -7.69 3.74
CA ARG A 29 5.28 -8.15 4.93
C ARG A 29 6.71 -8.58 4.54
N PRO A 30 7.63 -8.76 5.51
CA PRO A 30 8.94 -9.33 5.23
C PRO A 30 8.85 -10.72 4.63
N ILE A 31 9.72 -11.00 3.66
CA ILE A 31 9.91 -12.33 3.10
C ILE A 31 11.04 -13.01 3.90
N TYR A 32 10.70 -14.08 4.61
CA TYR A 32 11.67 -14.85 5.38
C TYR A 32 12.24 -15.98 4.51
N ILE A 33 13.57 -16.08 4.51
CA ILE A 33 14.29 -17.15 3.80
C ILE A 33 14.87 -18.12 4.82
N SER A 34 14.91 -19.39 4.45
CA SER A 34 15.51 -20.50 5.16
C SER A 34 16.70 -21.04 4.37
N SER A 35 17.52 -21.88 5.00
CA SER A 35 18.60 -22.58 4.32
C SER A 35 18.12 -23.66 3.33
N LEU A 36 16.82 -23.98 3.34
CA LEU A 36 16.23 -24.97 2.42
C LEU A 36 15.73 -24.32 1.12
N ASP A 37 15.64 -23.00 1.07
CA ASP A 37 15.17 -22.29 -0.11
C ASP A 37 16.24 -22.26 -1.21
N VAL A 38 15.88 -22.73 -2.40
CA VAL A 38 16.74 -22.64 -3.59
C VAL A 38 16.35 -21.40 -4.38
N LEU A 39 17.19 -20.36 -4.30
CA LEU A 39 16.98 -19.09 -4.96
C LEU A 39 18.00 -18.89 -6.08
N THR A 40 17.57 -18.28 -7.18
CA THR A 40 18.51 -17.68 -8.11
C THR A 40 19.09 -16.39 -7.50
N ASP A 41 20.26 -15.98 -7.96
CA ASP A 41 20.89 -14.72 -7.53
C ASP A 41 19.96 -13.51 -7.72
N THR A 42 19.24 -13.47 -8.84
CA THR A 42 18.30 -12.39 -9.15
C THR A 42 17.15 -12.35 -8.15
N THR A 43 16.56 -13.51 -7.82
CA THR A 43 15.48 -13.59 -6.82
C THR A 43 15.98 -13.21 -5.43
N ALA A 44 17.16 -13.70 -5.02
CA ALA A 44 17.74 -13.36 -3.73
C ALA A 44 17.98 -11.84 -3.59
N LYS A 45 18.50 -11.19 -4.63
CA LYS A 45 18.69 -9.72 -4.67
C LYS A 45 17.36 -8.97 -4.58
N ALA A 46 16.33 -9.43 -5.27
CA ALA A 46 15.00 -8.81 -5.22
C ALA A 46 14.38 -8.92 -3.81
N ILE A 47 14.46 -10.09 -3.16
CA ILE A 47 13.99 -10.29 -1.79
C ILE A 47 14.75 -9.39 -0.81
N LEU A 48 16.07 -9.29 -0.96
CA LEU A 48 16.89 -8.40 -0.13
C LEU A 48 16.44 -6.95 -0.27
N ALA A 49 16.29 -6.46 -1.51
CA ALA A 49 15.84 -5.09 -1.77
C ALA A 49 14.43 -4.81 -1.22
N HIS A 50 13.50 -5.75 -1.36
CA HIS A 50 12.15 -5.66 -0.77
C HIS A 50 12.20 -5.51 0.75
N ASN A 51 12.90 -6.42 1.42
CA ASN A 51 12.99 -6.44 2.88
C ASN A 51 13.72 -5.21 3.43
N GLU A 52 14.77 -4.74 2.77
CA GLU A 52 15.47 -3.52 3.17
C GLU A 52 14.62 -2.26 2.96
N THR A 53 13.82 -2.22 1.89
CA THR A 53 12.86 -1.14 1.66
C THR A 53 11.79 -1.12 2.74
N GLY A 54 11.21 -2.28 3.08
CA GLY A 54 10.23 -2.38 4.16
C GLY A 54 10.83 -2.12 5.56
N ALA A 55 12.10 -2.45 5.80
CA ALA A 55 12.77 -2.06 7.04
C ALA A 55 12.89 -0.53 7.16
N LYS A 56 13.21 0.16 6.06
CA LYS A 56 13.33 1.63 6.02
C LYS A 56 11.98 2.36 6.08
N ARG A 57 10.97 1.85 5.37
CA ARG A 57 9.67 2.53 5.21
C ARG A 57 8.59 2.06 6.17
N CYS A 58 8.61 0.78 6.55
CA CYS A 58 7.54 0.11 7.29
C CYS A 58 7.97 -0.43 8.67
N GLY A 59 9.22 -0.19 9.09
CA GLY A 59 9.74 -0.63 10.40
C GLY A 59 9.88 -2.15 10.54
N TRP A 60 9.95 -2.89 9.43
CA TRP A 60 10.06 -4.34 9.45
C TRP A 60 11.37 -4.82 10.11
N ARG A 61 11.28 -5.85 10.95
CA ARG A 61 12.44 -6.45 11.61
C ARG A 61 13.17 -7.41 10.67
N ARG A 62 14.50 -7.27 10.60
CA ARG A 62 15.35 -8.28 9.98
C ARG A 62 15.48 -9.47 10.94
N THR A 63 15.03 -10.65 10.52
CA THR A 63 15.32 -11.89 11.23
C THR A 63 16.56 -12.51 10.59
N GLY A 64 17.65 -12.65 11.35
CA GLY A 64 18.92 -13.17 10.81
C GLY A 64 20.18 -12.64 11.50
N LYS A 65 20.08 -11.64 12.38
CA LYS A 65 21.17 -11.33 13.31
C LYS A 65 21.05 -12.24 14.54
N LYS A 66 21.93 -13.23 14.62
CA LYS A 66 22.54 -13.64 15.90
C LYS A 66 23.92 -13.00 15.93
#